data_AF-A0A060BL74-F1
#
_entry.id   AF-A0A060BL74-F1
#
_cell.length_a   1.000
_cell.length_b   1.000
_cell.length_c   1.000
_cell.angle_alpha   90.00
_cell.angle_beta   90.00
_cell.angle_gamma   90.00
#
_symmetry.space_group_name_H-M   'P 1'
#
loop_
_entity.id
_entity.type
_entity.pdbx_description
1 polymer ?
#
loop_
_entity_poly.entity_id
_entity_poly.type
_entity_poly.pdbx_seq_one_letter_code
_entity_poly.pdbx_strand_id
1 'polypeptide(L)'
;HMAGLLTVGSAISKMDTYTGLQNRLKLATNNQVELNKATEDTFRIAQKTYSAWDSVLQVYQRFSDNAKTLNLTMDDTARLTETVSKAVSN
;
A
#
# COMPACT_ATOMS: atom_id res chain seq x y z
N HIS A 1 0.86 -28.55 -13.75
CA HIS A 1 -0.09 -27.59 -14.33
C HIS A 1 -1.03 -27.09 -13.24
N MET A 2 -0.74 -25.96 -12.61
CA MET A 2 -1.68 -25.31 -11.68
C MET A 2 -2.49 -24.31 -12.50
N ALA A 3 -3.59 -24.78 -13.07
CA ALA A 3 -4.48 -24.03 -13.94
C ALA A 3 -5.14 -22.91 -13.14
N GLY A 4 -5.10 -21.71 -13.72
CA GLY A 4 -5.63 -20.49 -13.13
C GLY A 4 -7.11 -20.60 -12.83
N LEU A 5 -7.45 -20.38 -11.56
CA LEU A 5 -8.74 -19.83 -11.17
C LEU A 5 -8.48 -18.38 -10.71
N LEU A 6 -8.21 -17.50 -11.67
CA LEU A 6 -8.47 -16.08 -11.46
C LEU A 6 -9.97 -15.91 -11.57
N THR A 7 -10.68 -16.27 -10.50
CA THR A 7 -12.13 -16.09 -10.37
C THR A 7 -12.42 -14.62 -10.65
N VAL A 8 -13.44 -14.35 -11.47
CA VAL A 8 -13.89 -13.00 -11.87
C VAL A 8 -14.08 -12.05 -10.67
N GLY A 9 -14.31 -12.60 -9.47
CA GLY A 9 -14.29 -11.85 -8.20
C GLY A 9 -12.96 -11.13 -7.88
N SER A 10 -11.81 -11.63 -8.30
CA SER A 10 -10.49 -10.96 -8.15
C SER A 10 -10.33 -9.73 -9.06
N ALA A 11 -11.06 -9.66 -10.17
CA ALA A 11 -11.05 -8.50 -11.07
C ALA A 11 -12.02 -7.40 -10.60
N ILE A 12 -13.20 -7.78 -10.09
CA ILE A 12 -14.18 -6.84 -9.54
C ILE A 12 -13.71 -6.28 -8.19
N SER A 13 -13.18 -7.14 -7.31
CA SER A 13 -12.59 -6.69 -6.04
C SER A 13 -11.45 -5.68 -6.23
N LYS A 14 -10.66 -5.77 -7.32
CA LYS A 14 -9.62 -4.78 -7.66
C LYS A 14 -10.17 -3.38 -7.96
N MET A 15 -11.37 -3.27 -8.54
CA MET A 15 -11.97 -1.96 -8.83
C MET A 15 -12.64 -1.35 -7.61
N ASP A 16 -13.37 -2.13 -6.81
CA ASP A 16 -13.98 -1.64 -5.57
C ASP A 16 -12.93 -1.33 -4.50
N THR A 17 -11.83 -2.10 -4.44
CA THR A 17 -10.71 -1.77 -3.55
C THR A 17 -10.04 -0.47 -3.95
N TYR A 18 -9.92 -0.12 -5.23
CA TYR A 18 -9.21 1.10 -5.64
C TYR A 18 -9.73 2.37 -4.95
N THR A 19 -11.06 2.56 -4.95
CA THR A 19 -11.71 3.71 -4.29
C THR A 19 -11.53 3.67 -2.77
N GLY A 20 -11.68 2.48 -2.16
CA GLY A 20 -11.50 2.31 -0.72
C GLY A 20 -10.05 2.56 -0.26
N LEU A 21 -9.08 2.08 -1.03
CA LEU A 21 -7.65 2.26 -0.79
C LEU A 21 -7.26 3.74 -0.93
N GLN A 22 -7.81 4.44 -1.93
CA GLN A 22 -7.56 5.87 -2.12
C GLN A 22 -8.12 6.71 -0.96
N ASN A 23 -9.31 6.39 -0.45
CA ASN A 23 -9.87 7.07 0.72
C ASN A 23 -9.01 6.85 1.98
N ARG A 24 -8.47 5.65 2.14
CA ARG A 24 -7.54 5.30 3.22
C ARG A 24 -6.22 6.07 3.13
N LEU A 25 -5.67 6.20 1.93
CA LEU A 25 -4.47 7.02 1.70
C LEU A 25 -4.74 8.50 1.95
N LYS A 26 -5.92 9.01 1.56
CA LYS A 26 -6.32 10.39 1.86
C LYS A 26 -6.26 10.71 3.34
N LEU A 27 -6.65 9.77 4.21
CA LEU A 27 -6.57 9.95 5.66
C LEU A 27 -5.13 9.99 6.19
N ALA A 28 -4.21 9.31 5.49
CA ALA A 28 -2.80 9.22 5.85
C ALA A 28 -1.92 10.30 5.19
N THR A 29 -2.52 11.23 4.42
CA THR A 29 -1.80 12.27 3.67
C THR A 29 -2.47 13.62 3.85
N ASN A 30 -1.71 14.71 3.80
CA ASN A 30 -2.20 16.05 4.10
C ASN A 30 -2.66 16.82 2.85
N ASN A 31 -2.20 16.43 1.66
CA ASN A 31 -2.53 17.10 0.41
C ASN A 31 -2.50 16.14 -0.79
N GLN A 32 -2.94 16.61 -1.95
CA GLN A 32 -3.03 15.81 -3.17
C GLN A 32 -1.67 15.31 -3.69
N VAL A 33 -0.58 16.05 -3.44
CA VAL A 33 0.77 15.65 -3.86
C VAL A 33 1.22 14.45 -3.02
N GLU A 34 1.04 14.52 -1.71
CA GLU A 34 1.32 13.42 -0.79
C GLU A 34 0.44 12.20 -1.11
N LEU A 35 -0.84 12.41 -1.41
CA LEU A 35 -1.75 11.33 -1.83
C LEU A 35 -1.24 10.61 -3.08
N ASN A 36 -0.84 11.36 -4.11
CA ASN A 36 -0.33 10.78 -5.34
C ASN A 36 0.96 9.98 -5.08
N LYS A 37 1.88 10.54 -4.29
CA LYS A 37 3.13 9.88 -3.91
C LYS A 37 2.88 8.61 -3.10
N ALA A 38 2.00 8.65 -2.09
CA ALA A 38 1.67 7.48 -1.28
C ALA A 38 0.99 6.38 -2.12
N THR A 39 0.14 6.77 -3.08
CA THR A 39 -0.49 5.84 -4.03
C THR A 39 0.56 5.15 -4.89
N GLU A 40 1.49 5.92 -5.47
CA GLU A 40 2.59 5.40 -6.28
C GLU A 40 3.52 4.49 -5.48
N ASP A 41 3.94 4.92 -4.29
CA ASP A 41 4.85 4.16 -3.44
C ASP A 41 4.25 2.83 -3.01
N THR A 42 3.00 2.83 -2.53
CA THR A 42 2.34 1.59 -2.08
C THR A 42 2.06 0.63 -3.23
N PHE A 43 1.70 1.14 -4.41
CA PHE A 43 1.53 0.31 -5.61
C PHE A 43 2.86 -0.28 -6.10
N ARG A 44 3.92 0.52 -6.11
CA ARG A 44 5.28 0.07 -6.46
C ARG A 44 5.79 -0.98 -5.48
N ILE A 45 5.58 -0.78 -4.18
CA ILE A 45 5.99 -1.74 -3.13
C ILE A 45 5.25 -3.05 -3.30
N ALA A 46 3.92 -3.02 -3.47
CA ALA A 46 3.12 -4.22 -3.70
C ALA A 46 3.64 -5.06 -4.87
N GLN A 47 4.00 -4.41 -5.98
CA GLN A 47 4.63 -5.10 -7.12
C GLN A 47 6.01 -5.67 -6.79
N LYS A 48 6.87 -4.88 -6.14
CA LYS A 48 8.24 -5.32 -5.76
C LYS A 48 8.26 -6.47 -4.78
N THR A 49 7.29 -6.53 -3.87
CA THR A 49 7.24 -7.53 -2.81
C THR A 49 6.30 -8.68 -3.14
N TYR A 50 5.70 -8.67 -4.34
CA TYR A 50 4.69 -9.64 -4.76
C TYR A 50 3.52 -9.77 -3.75
N SER A 51 3.22 -8.70 -3.02
CA SER A 51 2.19 -8.67 -1.98
C SER A 51 0.91 -8.03 -2.49
N ALA A 52 -0.23 -8.34 -1.84
CA ALA A 52 -1.47 -7.63 -2.11
C ALA A 52 -1.34 -6.15 -1.72
N TRP A 53 -1.87 -5.25 -2.54
CA TRP A 53 -1.79 -3.82 -2.30
C TRP A 53 -2.47 -3.40 -0.99
N ASP A 54 -3.59 -4.01 -0.61
CA ASP A 54 -4.25 -3.76 0.68
C ASP A 54 -3.34 -4.06 1.88
N SER A 55 -2.55 -5.15 1.81
CA SER A 55 -1.59 -5.51 2.85
C SER A 55 -0.48 -4.47 2.99
N VAL A 56 0.06 -4.00 1.85
CA VAL A 56 1.06 -2.92 1.84
C VAL A 56 0.46 -1.62 2.38
N LEU A 57 -0.80 -1.34 2.05
CA LEU A 57 -1.50 -0.14 2.52
C LEU A 57 -1.65 -0.12 4.03
N GLN A 58 -2.03 -1.25 4.65
CA GLN A 58 -2.15 -1.35 6.10
C GLN A 58 -0.83 -1.05 6.81
N VAL A 59 0.28 -1.55 6.27
CA VAL A 59 1.62 -1.29 6.80
C VAL A 59 1.99 0.18 6.61
N TYR A 60 1.76 0.74 5.42
CA TYR A 60 2.01 2.14 5.12
C TYR A 60 1.23 3.08 6.04
N GLN A 61 -0.05 2.81 6.26
CA GLN A 61 -0.91 3.61 7.16
C GLN A 61 -0.36 3.61 8.59
N ARG A 62 0.01 2.44 9.13
CA ARG A 62 0.62 2.37 10.46
C ARG A 62 1.90 3.19 10.56
N PHE A 63 2.74 3.18 9.51
CA PHE A 63 3.93 4.01 9.51
C PHE A 63 3.61 5.50 9.36
N SER A 64 2.63 5.88 8.54
CA SER A 64 2.19 7.27 8.40
C SER A 64 1.59 7.82 9.70
N ASP A 65 0.75 7.02 10.39
CA ASP A 65 0.19 7.38 11.69
C ASP A 65 1.30 7.61 12.72
N ASN A 66 2.35 6.78 12.69
CA ASN A 66 3.50 6.92 13.57
C ASN A 66 4.53 7.95 13.07
N ALA A 67 4.46 8.40 11.81
CA ALA A 67 5.46 9.30 11.22
C ALA A 67 5.51 10.64 11.94
N LYS A 68 4.37 11.13 12.44
CA LYS A 68 4.30 12.34 13.27
C LYS A 68 5.07 12.18 14.59
N THR A 69 4.98 11.01 15.19
CA THR A 69 5.65 10.69 16.47
C THR A 69 7.13 10.39 16.28
N LEU A 70 7.47 9.70 15.19
CA LEU A 70 8.82 9.24 14.87
C LEU A 70 9.60 10.24 13.99
N ASN A 71 9.00 11.40 13.69
CA ASN A 71 9.54 12.42 12.78
C ASN A 71 10.02 11.85 11.44
N LEU A 72 9.21 10.95 10.85
CA LEU A 72 9.53 10.27 9.60
C LEU A 72 9.00 11.06 8.40
N THR A 73 9.76 11.04 7.31
CA THR A 73 9.29 11.53 6.02
C THR A 73 8.43 10.49 5.31
N MET A 74 7.72 10.90 4.24
CA MET A 74 7.02 9.96 3.37
C MET A 74 7.98 8.92 2.75
N ASP A 75 9.21 9.32 2.45
CA ASP A 75 10.23 8.42 1.90
C ASP A 75 10.68 7.39 2.92
N ASP A 76 10.84 7.78 4.19
CA ASP A 76 11.12 6.83 5.28
C ASP A 76 9.96 5.84 5.46
N THR A 77 8.73 6.35 5.44
CA THR A 77 7.50 5.56 5.52
C THR A 77 7.45 4.52 4.39
N ALA A 78 7.75 4.91 3.15
CA ALA A 78 7.80 4.01 2.01
C ALA A 78 8.92 2.95 2.15
N ARG A 79 10.12 3.35 2.58
CA ARG A 79 11.25 2.42 2.79
C ARG A 79 10.95 1.36 3.86
N LEU A 80 10.39 1.78 4.98
CA LEU A 80 10.00 0.88 6.08
C LEU A 80 8.88 -0.07 5.63
N THR A 81 7.89 0.46 4.92
CA THR A 81 6.81 -0.34 4.32
C THR A 81 7.37 -1.40 3.36
N GLU A 82 8.31 -1.03 2.49
CA GLU A 82 8.98 -1.97 1.58
C GLU A 82 9.71 -3.08 2.35
N THR A 83 10.43 -2.72 3.41
CA THR A 83 11.20 -3.67 4.23
C THR A 83 10.28 -4.68 4.94
N VAL A 84 9.21 -4.21 5.57
CA VAL A 84 8.24 -5.08 6.25
C VAL A 84 7.49 -5.95 5.24
N SER A 85 7.08 -5.39 4.11
CA SER A 85 6.35 -6.14 3.07
C SER A 85 7.21 -7.27 2.48
N LYS A 86 8.52 -7.03 2.30
CA LYS A 86 9.48 -8.08 1.90
C LYS A 86 9.63 -9.15 2.98
N ALA A 87 9.72 -8.76 4.24
CA ALA A 87 9.88 -9.69 5.36
C ALA A 87 8.67 -10.62 5.54
N VAL A 88 7.45 -10.09 5.31
CA VAL A 88 6.20 -10.87 5.40
C VAL A 88 6.00 -11.81 4.21
N SER A 89 6.59 -11.50 3.06
CA SER A 89 6.43 -12.28 1.83
C SER A 89 7.41 -13.46 1.71
N ASN A 90 8.24 -13.69 2.74
CA ASN A 90 9.21 -14.78 2.83
C ASN A 90 8.74 -15.91 3.75
#